data_AF-A0A2V6NMY9-F1
#
_entry.id   AF-A0A2V6NMY9-F1
#
_cell.length_a   1.000
_cell.length_b   1.000
_cell.length_c   1.000
_cell.angle_alpha   90.00
_cell.angle_beta   90.00
_cell.angle_gamma   90.00
#
_symmetry.space_group_name_H-M   'P 1'
#
loop_
_entity.id
_entity.type
_entity.pdbx_description
1 polymer ?
#
loop_
_entity_poly.entity_id
_entity_poly.type
_entity_poly.pdbx_seq_one_letter_code
_entity_poly.pdbx_strand_id
1 'polypeptide(L)' 'YRECRPLPRMQLKPAITRLEDFGFEDFTLLDYNPHPSIKATIAV' A
#
# COMPACT_ATOMS: atom_id res chain seq x y z
N TYR A 1 6.58 -0.94 -22.88
CA TYR A 1 5.32 -0.63 -22.19
C TYR A 1 5.29 -1.38 -20.86
N ARG A 2 4.68 -0.81 -19.81
CA ARG A 2 4.45 -1.52 -18.55
C ARG A 2 3.04 -2.10 -18.62
N GLU A 3 2.92 -3.42 -18.52
CA GLU A 3 1.60 -4.07 -18.51
C GLU A 3 0.90 -3.89 -17.15
N CYS A 4 -0.43 -3.78 -17.17
CA CYS A 4 -1.22 -3.73 -15.95
C CYS A 4 -1.09 -5.05 -15.20
N ARG A 5 -0.70 -4.96 -13.92
CA ARG A 5 -0.64 -6.11 -13.01
C ARG A 5 -1.88 -6.14 -12.12
N PRO A 6 -2.25 -7.29 -11.56
CA PRO A 6 -3.31 -7.38 -10.57
C PRO A 6 -3.11 -6.39 -9.43
N LEU A 7 -4.21 -5.83 -8.93
CA LEU A 7 -4.18 -4.91 -7.81
C LEU A 7 -3.77 -5.65 -6.52
N PRO A 8 -2.99 -5.00 -5.64
CA PRO A 8 -2.72 -5.56 -4.33
C PRO A 8 -4.00 -5.62 -3.49
N ARG A 9 -3.96 -6.42 -2.42
CA ARG A 9 -5.01 -6.46 -1.41
C ARG A 9 -4.48 -5.84 -0.13
N MET A 10 -5.22 -4.92 0.45
CA MET A 10 -4.89 -4.34 1.75
C MET A 10 -5.71 -5.03 2.83
N GLN A 11 -5.03 -5.65 3.79
CA GLN A 11 -5.63 -6.28 4.95
C GLN A 11 -5.32 -5.44 6.19
N LEU A 12 -6.36 -5.13 6.95
CA LEU A 12 -6.27 -4.40 8.21
C LEU A 12 -6.38 -5.41 9.37
N LYS A 13 -5.66 -5.16 10.47
CA LYS A 13 -5.87 -5.96 11.68
C LYS A 13 -7.30 -5.76 12.20
N PRO A 14 -8.13 -6.82 12.27
CA PRO A 14 -9.53 -6.71 12.66
C PRO A 14 -9.72 -6.41 14.16
N ALA A 15 -8.65 -6.54 14.95
CA ALA A 15 -8.67 -6.26 16.39
C ALA A 15 -8.73 -4.75 16.71
N ILE A 16 -8.39 -3.88 15.75
CA ILE A 16 -8.39 -2.42 15.95
C ILE A 16 -9.75 -1.86 15.53
N THR A 17 -10.38 -1.15 16.46
CA THR A 17 -11.74 -0.63 16.30
C THR A 17 -11.81 0.90 16.40
N ARG A 18 -10.73 1.57 16.81
CA ARG A 18 -10.62 3.04 16.87
C ARG A 18 -9.65 3.56 15.83
N LEU A 19 -9.97 4.71 15.24
CA LEU A 19 -9.17 5.30 14.16
C LEU A 19 -7.78 5.78 14.63
N GLU A 20 -7.69 6.27 15.88
CA GLU A 20 -6.45 6.76 16.47
C GLU A 20 -5.46 5.66 16.89
N ASP A 21 -5.92 4.41 16.97
CA ASP A 21 -5.09 3.28 17.40
C ASP A 21 -4.35 2.61 16.23
N PHE A 22 -4.63 2.99 14.98
CA PHE A 22 -3.96 2.40 13.81
C PHE A 22 -2.49 2.82 13.74
N GLY A 23 -1.60 1.84 13.83
CA GLY A 23 -0.19 1.96 13.52
C GLY A 23 0.15 1.42 12.13
N PHE A 24 1.39 1.66 11.69
CA PHE A 24 1.88 1.15 10.40
C PHE A 24 1.82 -0.39 10.30
N GLU A 25 2.06 -1.07 11.41
CA GLU A 25 2.08 -2.53 11.53
C GLU A 25 0.71 -3.20 11.40
N ASP A 26 -0.37 -2.43 11.40
CA ASP A 26 -1.74 -2.94 11.29
C ASP A 26 -2.22 -3.07 9.84
N PHE A 27 -1.46 -2.48 8.91
CA PHE A 27 -1.69 -2.56 7.49
C PHE A 27 -0.78 -3.61 6.87
N THR A 28 -1.38 -4.70 6.38
CA THR A 28 -0.66 -5.72 5.62
C THR A 28 -1.03 -5.60 4.16
N LEU A 29 -0.03 -5.33 3.31
CA LEU A 29 -0.22 -5.27 1.87
C LEU A 29 0.15 -6.62 1.25
N LEU A 30 -0.87 -7.33 0.79
CA LEU A 30 -0.74 -8.63 0.13
C LEU A 30 -0.70 -8.44 -1.39
N ASP A 31 0.03 -9.33 -2.07
CA ASP A 31 0.12 -9.39 -3.53
C ASP A 31 0.63 -8.08 -4.18
N TYR A 32 1.45 -7.31 -3.47
CA TYR A 32 2.04 -6.08 -4.00
C TYR A 32 3.24 -6.38 -4.89
N ASN A 33 2.98 -6.38 -6.21
CA ASN A 33 4.00 -6.58 -7.24
C ASN A 33 4.13 -5.34 -8.14
N PRO A 34 4.66 -4.21 -7.63
CA PRO A 34 4.78 -2.99 -8.42
C PRO A 34 5.85 -3.10 -9.50
N HIS A 35 5.70 -2.26 -10.52
CA HIS A 35 6.80 -1.99 -11.46
C HIS A 35 7.92 -1.23 -10.75
N PRO A 36 9.14 -1.18 -11.33
CA PRO A 36 10.22 -0.35 -10.80
C PRO A 36 9.77 1.08 -10.56
N SER A 37 10.17 1.64 -9.41
CA SER A 37 9.82 3.01 -9.04
C SER A 37 10.25 3.99 -10.13
N ILE A 38 9.39 4.96 -10.42
CA ILE A 38 9.69 6.06 -11.33
C ILE A 38 9.95 7.27 -10.46
N LYS A 39 11.15 7.82 -10.52
CA LYS A 39 11.47 9.06 -9.82
C LYS A 39 10.94 10.23 -10.65
N ALA A 40 10.12 11.07 -10.04
CA ALA A 40 9.67 12.33 -10.61
C ALA A 40 10.06 13.46 -9.66
N THR A 41 10.49 14.59 -10.22
CA THR A 41 10.83 15.77 -9.44
C THR A 41 9.55 16.43 -8.95
N ILE A 42 9.50 16.78 -7.66
CA ILE A 42 8.42 17.56 -7.08
C ILE A 42 8.66 19.03 -7.45
N ALA A 43 7.66 19.70 -8.03
CA ALA A 43 7.67 21.14 -8.20
C ALA A 43 7.24 21.79 -6.88
N VAL A 44 8.02 22.79 -6.44
CA VAL A 44 7.76 23.58 -5.22
C VAL A 44 7.04 24.87 -5.61
#